data_AF-A0A2V5NGE1-F1
#
_entry.id   AF-A0A2V5NGE1-F1
#
_cell.length_a   1.000
_cell.length_b   1.000
_cell.length_c   1.000
_cell.angle_alpha   90.00
_cell.angle_beta   90.00
_cell.angle_gamma   90.00
#
_symmetry.space_group_name_H-M   'P 1'
#
loop_
_entity.id
_entity.type
_entity.pdbx_description
1 polymer ?
#
loop_
_entity_poly.entity_id
_entity_poly.type
_entity_poly.pdbx_seq_one_letter_code
_entity_poly.pdbx_strand_id
1 'polypeptide(L)'
;MPPAARAAAEEILRIIYGDDLAGCTVSLDRITEVISTAMADQAQFDRATAELNEKAYEAIRLLSTPPVNGPALGADELRSLLGDRLDKIQSLATKVIAATQAQQNIETTSGETST
;
A
#
# COMPACT_ATOMS: atom_id res chain seq x y z
N MET A 1 -11.27 13.23 -14.33
CA MET A 1 -11.36 13.92 -13.03
C MET A 1 -12.13 13.02 -12.08
N PRO A 2 -11.61 12.65 -10.91
CA PRO A 2 -12.25 11.65 -10.05
C PRO A 2 -13.51 12.25 -9.36
N PRO A 3 -14.70 11.65 -9.55
CA PRO A 3 -15.97 12.19 -9.01
C PRO A 3 -16.01 12.26 -7.48
N ALA A 4 -15.21 11.43 -6.79
CA ALA A 4 -15.11 11.42 -5.34
C ALA A 4 -14.45 12.68 -4.76
N ALA A 5 -13.41 13.22 -5.41
CA ALA A 5 -12.69 14.39 -4.91
C ALA A 5 -13.56 15.66 -4.95
N ARG A 6 -14.41 15.77 -5.99
CA ARG A 6 -15.36 16.87 -6.11
C ARG A 6 -16.47 16.78 -5.07
N ALA A 7 -17.04 15.58 -4.86
CA ALA A 7 -18.04 15.37 -3.82
C ALA A 7 -17.49 15.67 -2.41
N ALA A 8 -16.24 15.28 -2.14
CA ALA A 8 -15.57 15.61 -0.88
C ALA A 8 -15.32 17.13 -0.74
N ALA A 9 -14.89 17.80 -1.81
CA ALA A 9 -14.68 19.25 -1.81
C ALA A 9 -15.99 20.02 -1.56
N GLU A 10 -17.08 19.60 -2.22
CA GLU A 10 -18.42 20.18 -2.02
C GLU A 10 -18.90 20.00 -0.57
N GLU A 11 -18.69 18.81 0.00
CA GLU A 11 -19.06 18.52 1.39
C GLU A 11 -18.24 19.34 2.41
N ILE A 12 -16.93 19.45 2.21
CA ILE A 12 -16.06 20.26 3.07
C ILE A 12 -16.49 21.72 3.06
N LEU A 13 -16.73 22.27 1.86
CA LEU A 13 -17.17 23.65 1.71
C LEU A 13 -18.52 23.90 2.38
N ARG A 14 -19.45 22.94 2.25
CA ARG A 14 -20.77 22.99 2.88
C ARG A 14 -20.69 22.95 4.41
N ILE A 15 -19.78 22.17 4.99
CA ILE A 15 -19.55 22.09 6.44
C ILE A 15 -19.00 23.43 6.98
N ILE A 16 -18.07 24.06 6.26
CA ILE A 16 -17.37 25.27 6.74
C ILE A 16 -18.22 26.53 6.55
N TYR A 17 -18.88 26.65 5.39
CA TYR A 17 -19.55 27.88 4.98
C TYR A 17 -21.07 27.77 4.86
N GLY A 18 -21.65 26.57 5.05
CA GLY A 18 -23.08 26.33 4.79
C GLY A 18 -23.41 26.15 3.31
N ASP A 19 -24.69 26.03 2.98
CA ASP A 19 -25.15 25.74 1.61
C ASP A 19 -24.98 26.93 0.63
N ASP A 20 -24.86 28.15 1.15
CA ASP A 20 -24.72 29.38 0.34
C ASP A 20 -23.27 29.79 0.07
N LEU A 21 -22.31 29.11 0.72
CA LEU A 21 -20.87 29.36 0.62
C LEU A 21 -20.48 30.83 0.87
N ALA A 22 -21.27 31.57 1.66
CA ALA A 22 -21.07 32.99 1.85
C ALA A 22 -19.72 33.28 2.54
N GLY A 23 -18.88 34.11 1.90
CA GLY A 23 -17.55 34.45 2.42
C GLY A 23 -16.44 33.44 2.07
N CYS A 24 -16.73 32.43 1.23
CA CYS A 24 -15.71 31.53 0.72
C CYS A 24 -14.76 32.26 -0.25
N THR A 25 -13.47 32.28 0.07
CA THR A 25 -12.43 32.92 -0.76
C THR A 25 -11.70 31.93 -1.68
N VAL A 26 -12.02 30.65 -1.56
CA VAL A 26 -11.34 29.55 -2.24
C VAL A 26 -12.30 28.88 -3.22
N SER A 27 -11.84 28.63 -4.45
CA SER A 27 -12.68 27.94 -5.44
C SER A 27 -12.80 26.44 -5.15
N LEU A 28 -13.98 25.88 -5.45
CA LEU A 28 -14.23 24.44 -5.39
C LEU A 28 -13.23 23.64 -6.24
N ASP A 29 -12.86 24.17 -7.41
CA ASP A 29 -11.89 23.54 -8.31
C ASP A 29 -10.52 23.41 -7.64
N ARG A 30 -10.09 24.45 -6.90
CA ARG A 30 -8.81 24.42 -6.19
C ARG A 30 -8.78 23.39 -5.07
N ILE A 31 -9.89 23.24 -4.34
CA ILE A 31 -10.01 22.24 -3.27
C ILE A 31 -10.06 20.83 -3.87
N THR A 32 -10.82 20.66 -4.95
CA THR A 32 -10.90 19.40 -5.69
C THR A 32 -9.54 18.96 -6.21
N GLU A 33 -8.72 19.89 -6.70
CA GLU A 33 -7.36 19.63 -7.18
C GLU A 33 -6.44 19.13 -6.05
N VAL A 34 -6.49 19.78 -4.88
CA VAL A 34 -5.72 19.38 -3.70
C VAL A 34 -6.12 17.98 -3.25
N ILE A 35 -7.42 17.69 -3.13
CA ILE A 35 -7.94 16.38 -2.73
C ILE A 35 -7.56 15.31 -3.76
N SER A 36 -7.73 15.61 -5.05
CA SER A 36 -7.38 14.67 -6.13
C SER A 36 -5.89 14.31 -6.12
N THR A 37 -5.02 15.28 -5.82
CA THR A 37 -3.57 15.08 -5.74
C THR A 37 -3.22 14.16 -4.57
N ALA A 38 -3.78 14.42 -3.38
CA ALA A 38 -3.57 13.58 -2.21
C ALA A 38 -4.08 12.13 -2.42
N MET A 39 -5.23 11.98 -3.07
CA MET A 39 -5.79 10.65 -3.39
C MET A 39 -4.96 9.89 -4.43
N ALA A 40 -4.35 10.59 -5.40
CA ALA A 40 -3.52 9.97 -6.42
C ALA A 40 -2.24 9.35 -5.82
N ASP A 41 -1.63 10.05 -4.86
CA ASP A 41 -0.48 9.54 -4.12
C ASP A 41 -0.85 8.25 -3.37
N GLN A 42 -1.97 8.25 -2.65
CA GLN A 42 -2.46 7.05 -1.94
C GLN A 42 -2.70 5.88 -2.90
N ALA A 43 -3.36 6.12 -4.04
CA ALA A 43 -3.64 5.08 -5.02
C ALA A 43 -2.36 4.49 -5.65
N GLN A 44 -1.32 5.31 -5.82
CA GLN A 44 -0.01 4.85 -6.28
C GLN A 44 0.68 3.97 -5.22
N PHE A 45 0.61 4.34 -3.94
CA PHE A 45 1.13 3.52 -2.85
C PHE A 45 0.40 2.18 -2.71
N ASP A 46 -0.94 2.19 -2.77
CA ASP A 46 -1.74 0.96 -2.70
C ASP A 46 -1.40 -0.02 -3.82
N ARG A 47 -1.22 0.50 -5.04
CA ARG A 47 -0.76 -0.31 -6.19
C ARG A 47 0.63 -0.88 -5.95
N ALA A 48 1.58 -0.07 -5.46
CA ALA A 48 2.94 -0.54 -5.19
C ALA A 48 2.97 -1.64 -4.12
N THR A 49 2.12 -1.55 -3.09
CA THR A 49 1.97 -2.60 -2.07
C THR A 49 1.35 -3.87 -2.64
N ALA A 50 0.32 -3.76 -3.47
CA ALA A 50 -0.28 -4.91 -4.15
C ALA A 50 0.75 -5.64 -5.03
N GLU A 51 1.54 -4.91 -5.81
CA GLU A 51 2.63 -5.47 -6.64
C GLU A 51 3.72 -6.13 -5.78
N LEU A 52 4.07 -5.55 -4.62
CA LEU A 52 5.03 -6.14 -3.70
C LEU A 52 4.52 -7.46 -3.12
N ASN A 53 3.25 -7.51 -2.73
CA ASN A 53 2.62 -8.73 -2.23
C ASN A 53 2.57 -9.81 -3.29
N GLU A 54 2.19 -9.48 -4.53
CA GLU A 54 2.20 -10.43 -5.65
C GLU A 54 3.61 -11.02 -5.89
N LYS A 55 4.64 -10.17 -5.92
CA LYS A 55 6.05 -10.62 -6.04
C LYS A 55 6.48 -11.47 -4.85
N ALA A 56 6.00 -11.17 -3.65
CA ALA A 56 6.29 -11.97 -2.47
C ALA A 56 5.66 -13.36 -2.56
N TYR A 57 4.41 -13.47 -3.01
CA TYR A 57 3.75 -14.76 -3.23
C TYR A 57 4.46 -15.60 -4.30
N GLU A 58 4.87 -15.00 -5.42
CA GLU A 58 5.64 -15.69 -6.46
C GLU A 58 7.01 -16.16 -5.95
N ALA A 59 7.70 -15.33 -5.17
CA ALA A 59 8.98 -15.71 -4.56
C ALA A 59 8.82 -16.88 -3.58
N ILE A 60 7.78 -16.87 -2.74
CA ILE A 60 7.45 -18.00 -1.86
C ILE A 60 7.14 -19.24 -2.68
N ARG A 61 6.32 -19.12 -3.74
CA ARG A 61 6.00 -20.24 -4.63
C ARG A 61 7.25 -20.87 -5.23
N LEU A 62 8.19 -20.05 -5.71
CA LEU A 62 9.48 -20.52 -6.25
C LEU A 62 10.32 -21.22 -5.17
N LEU A 63 10.41 -20.63 -3.97
CA LEU A 63 11.19 -21.17 -2.86
C LEU A 63 10.58 -22.43 -2.26
N SER A 64 9.27 -22.62 -2.36
CA SER A 64 8.55 -23.80 -1.86
C SER A 64 8.40 -24.91 -2.90
N THR A 65 8.63 -24.62 -4.19
CA THR A 65 8.56 -25.64 -5.24
C THR A 65 9.89 -26.41 -5.34
N PRO A 66 9.89 -27.74 -5.18
CA PRO A 66 11.07 -28.55 -5.44
C PRO A 66 11.35 -28.60 -6.96
N PRO A 67 12.62 -28.58 -7.40
CA PRO A 67 12.94 -28.75 -8.82
C PRO A 67 12.55 -30.15 -9.32
N VAL A 68 11.91 -30.23 -10.50
CA VAL A 68 11.36 -31.46 -11.10
C VAL A 68 12.42 -32.55 -11.31
N ASN A 69 13.67 -32.16 -11.56
CA ASN A 69 14.82 -33.04 -11.70
C ASN A 69 15.96 -32.60 -10.76
N GLY A 70 15.62 -32.32 -9.50
CA GLY A 70 16.63 -31.96 -8.51
C GLY A 70 17.68 -33.05 -8.32
N PRO A 71 18.95 -32.68 -8.06
CA PRO A 71 19.94 -33.67 -7.62
C PRO A 71 19.45 -34.36 -6.35
N ALA A 72 19.73 -35.65 -6.21
CA ALA A 72 19.51 -36.36 -4.95
C ALA A 72 20.51 -35.80 -3.92
N LEU A 73 20.03 -34.92 -3.05
CA LEU A 73 20.85 -34.27 -2.03
C LEU A 73 21.03 -35.19 -0.82
N GLY A 74 22.24 -35.22 -0.27
CA GLY A 74 22.48 -35.81 1.04
C GLY A 74 21.77 -35.06 2.16
N ALA A 75 21.67 -35.67 3.35
CA ALA A 75 20.96 -35.07 4.49
C ALA A 75 21.50 -33.69 4.90
N ASP A 76 22.82 -33.49 4.84
CA ASP A 76 23.45 -32.21 5.20
C ASP A 76 23.26 -31.14 4.12
N GLU A 77 23.35 -31.52 2.83
CA GLU A 77 23.08 -30.62 1.71
C GLU A 77 21.62 -30.17 1.67
N LEU A 78 20.70 -31.09 1.97
CA LEU A 78 19.28 -30.79 2.10
C LEU A 78 19.03 -29.84 3.28
N ARG A 79 19.68 -30.07 4.43
CA ARG A 79 19.55 -29.18 5.59
C ARG A 79 20.07 -27.78 5.29
N SER A 80 21.21 -27.67 4.60
CA SER A 80 21.77 -26.39 4.18
C SER A 80 20.83 -25.65 3.21
N LEU A 81 20.31 -26.35 2.19
CA LEU A 81 19.39 -25.78 1.21
C LEU A 81 18.08 -25.29 1.85
N LEU A 82 17.53 -26.06 2.78
CA LEU A 82 16.33 -25.68 3.52
C LEU A 82 16.58 -24.47 4.43
N GLY A 83 17.75 -24.40 5.08
CA GLY A 83 18.18 -23.22 5.84
C GLY A 83 18.22 -21.97 4.97
N ASP A 84 18.93 -22.02 3.84
CA ASP A 84 19.02 -20.90 2.89
C ASP A 84 17.64 -20.44 2.38
N ARG A 85 16.73 -21.39 2.14
CA ARG A 85 15.35 -21.07 1.72
C ARG A 85 14.57 -20.38 2.84
N LEU A 86 14.67 -20.88 4.07
CA LEU A 86 14.00 -20.29 5.23
C LEU A 86 14.51 -18.87 5.51
N ASP A 87 15.82 -18.64 5.44
CA ASP A 87 16.40 -17.31 5.63
C ASP A 87 15.90 -16.31 4.57
N LYS A 88 15.79 -16.75 3.31
CA LYS A 88 15.22 -15.93 2.22
C LYS A 88 13.74 -15.64 2.45
N ILE A 89 12.96 -16.62 2.88
CA ILE A 89 11.54 -16.44 3.21
C ILE A 89 11.41 -15.45 4.38
N GLN A 90 12.23 -15.59 5.43
CA GLN A 90 12.22 -14.68 6.56
C GLN A 90 12.56 -13.25 6.14
N SER A 91 13.63 -13.06 5.36
CA SER A 91 14.03 -11.74 4.84
C SER A 91 12.91 -11.08 4.02
N LEU A 92 12.25 -11.86 3.17
CA LEU A 92 11.10 -11.40 2.38
C LEU A 92 9.93 -11.02 3.29
N ALA A 93 9.58 -11.87 4.27
CA ALA A 93 8.51 -11.61 5.22
C ALA A 93 8.75 -10.31 6.01
N THR A 94 9.98 -10.07 6.47
CA THR A 94 10.34 -8.80 7.16
C THR A 94 10.11 -7.58 6.27
N LYS A 95 10.47 -7.66 4.98
CA LYS A 95 10.24 -6.56 4.02
C LYS A 95 8.76 -6.30 3.78
N VAL A 96 7.97 -7.36 3.64
CA VAL A 96 6.51 -7.25 3.47
C VAL A 96 5.88 -6.63 4.72
N ILE A 97 6.22 -7.12 5.91
CA ILE A 97 5.73 -6.57 7.19
C ILE A 97 6.06 -5.08 7.31
N ALA A 98 7.31 -4.70 7.02
CA ALA A 98 7.72 -3.30 7.08
C ALA A 98 6.95 -2.41 6.08
N ALA A 99 6.71 -2.91 4.86
CA ALA A 99 5.91 -2.20 3.86
C ALA A 99 4.44 -2.05 4.27
N THR A 100 3.83 -3.11 4.83
CA THR A 100 2.45 -3.07 5.34
C THR A 100 2.31 -2.14 6.55
N GLN A 101 3.29 -2.13 7.47
CA GLN A 101 3.28 -1.21 8.61
C GLN A 101 3.42 0.25 8.17
N ALA A 102 4.24 0.52 7.15
CA ALA A 102 4.35 1.86 6.58
C ALA A 102 3.01 2.34 5.99
N GLN A 103 2.22 1.45 5.37
CA GLN A 103 0.88 1.75 4.87
C GLN A 103 -0.10 2.08 6.01
N GLN A 104 -0.13 1.27 7.07
CA GLN A 104 -1.00 1.51 8.23
C GLN A 104 -0.68 2.83 8.93
N ASN A 105 0.59 3.21 9.05
CA ASN A 105 0.96 4.48 9.64
C ASN A 105 0.49 5.68 8.80
N ILE A 106 0.49 5.58 7.47
CA ILE A 106 -0.04 6.62 6.58
C ILE A 106 -1.57 6.73 6.72
N GLU A 107 -2.29 5.61 6.77
CA GLU A 107 -3.74 5.58 7.04
C GLU A 107 -4.08 6.18 8.41
N THR A 108 -3.28 5.87 9.44
CA THR A 108 -3.51 6.33 10.83
C THR A 108 -3.22 7.83 10.97
N THR A 109 -2.15 8.33 10.35
CA THR A 109 -1.80 9.76 10.36
C THR A 109 -2.86 10.60 9.62
N SER A 110 -3.50 10.03 8.60
CA SER A 110 -4.61 10.66 7.86
C SER A 110 -5.94 10.64 8.65
N GLY A 111 -6.09 9.68 9.59
CA GLY A 111 -7.27 9.57 10.46
C GLY A 111 -7.23 10.46 11.71
N GLU A 112 -6.04 10.67 12.31
CA GLU A 112 -5.90 11.48 13.54
C GLU A 112 -5.98 12.99 13.31
N THR A 113 -5.81 13.48 12.07
CA THR A 113 -5.95 14.92 11.76
C THR A 113 -7.41 15.40 11.65
N SER A 114 -8.39 14.50 11.85
CA SER A 114 -9.83 14.79 11.73
C SER A 114 -10.59 14.75 13.07
N THR A 115 -9.91 14.90 14.21
CA THR A 115 -10.55 15.00 15.55
C THR A 115 -10.24 16.31 16.25
#